data_AF-A0A938DTG2-F1
#
_entry.id   AF-A0A938DTG2-F1
#
_cell.length_a   1.000
_cell.length_b   1.000
_cell.length_c   1.000
_cell.angle_alpha   90.00
_cell.angle_beta   90.00
_cell.angle_gamma   90.00
#
_symmetry.space_group_name_H-M   'P 1'
#
loop_
_entity.id
_entity.type
_entity.pdbx_description
1 polymer ?
#
loop_
_entity_poly.entity_id
_entity_poly.type
_entity_poly.pdbx_seq_one_letter_code
_entity_poly.pdbx_strand_id
1 'polypeptide(L)'
;MTRGDSFAPTRVRRAKQSSVSERVEFDGERLSDQHLVWSSVEETLHDRRITSETRNIADADALFLTDQRLGAALDSLAERGPLPDQVGVIVFHGRRPVAAEIFGSTDLLRPHWTAIVRSYLIDATTTEEGSPSLDRAIRFLRRIRKARQVTAPGVGLGVEHHLRSDRVSGQALTWDGTILHASAFALAA
;
A
#
# COMPACT_ATOMS: atom_id res chain seq x y z
N MET A 1 -19.08 -15.27 5.37
CA MET A 1 -17.98 -15.00 4.42
C MET A 1 -17.89 -13.50 4.23
N THR A 2 -17.03 -12.84 4.99
CA THR A 2 -16.81 -11.39 4.93
C THR A 2 -15.63 -11.15 3.98
N ARG A 3 -15.91 -10.70 2.75
CA ARG A 3 -14.87 -10.30 1.79
C ARG A 3 -14.36 -8.93 2.22
N GLY A 4 -13.09 -8.83 2.66
CA GLY A 4 -12.43 -7.53 2.90
C GLY A 4 -11.37 -7.47 4.02
N ASP A 5 -11.26 -8.49 4.88
CA ASP A 5 -10.53 -8.35 6.16
C ASP A 5 -8.99 -8.37 6.07
N SER A 6 -8.44 -8.55 4.87
CA SER A 6 -7.00 -8.72 4.68
C SER A 6 -6.48 -7.79 3.60
N PHE A 7 -5.64 -6.85 4.03
CA PHE A 7 -4.80 -6.04 3.18
C PHE A 7 -3.37 -6.38 3.52
N ALA A 8 -2.61 -6.82 2.53
CA ALA A 8 -1.30 -7.38 2.83
C ALA A 8 -0.38 -6.37 3.53
N PRO A 9 0.50 -6.86 4.42
CA PRO A 9 1.41 -6.01 5.18
C PRO A 9 2.20 -5.08 4.26
N THR A 10 2.36 -3.82 4.70
CA THR A 10 2.95 -2.76 3.89
C THR A 10 4.38 -3.08 3.48
N ARG A 11 5.19 -3.71 4.35
CA ARG A 11 6.51 -4.27 3.99
C ARG A 11 6.49 -5.24 2.82
N VAL A 12 5.51 -6.16 2.78
CA VAL A 12 5.35 -7.15 1.70
C VAL A 12 5.02 -6.45 0.39
N ARG A 13 4.06 -5.51 0.42
CA ARG A 13 3.66 -4.73 -0.77
C ARG A 13 4.81 -3.89 -1.30
N ARG A 14 5.57 -3.24 -0.41
CA ARG A 14 6.77 -2.47 -0.75
C ARG A 14 7.88 -3.32 -1.39
N ALA A 15 8.17 -4.49 -0.81
CA ALA A 15 9.19 -5.41 -1.33
C ALA A 15 8.77 -5.98 -2.69
N LYS A 16 7.52 -6.43 -2.82
CA LYS A 16 6.94 -6.91 -4.08
C LYS A 16 7.03 -5.83 -5.16
N GLN A 17 6.56 -4.62 -4.89
CA GLN A 17 6.61 -3.51 -5.87
C GLN A 17 8.03 -3.14 -6.27
N SER A 18 8.98 -3.15 -5.34
CA SER A 18 10.38 -2.86 -5.65
C SER A 18 10.96 -3.92 -6.60
N SER A 19 10.74 -5.21 -6.32
CA SER A 19 11.23 -6.30 -7.17
C SER A 19 10.55 -6.39 -8.54
N VAL A 20 9.24 -6.11 -8.63
CA VAL A 20 8.51 -6.06 -9.90
C VAL A 20 9.00 -4.89 -10.75
N SER A 21 9.18 -3.71 -10.14
CA SER A 21 9.66 -2.53 -10.88
C SER A 21 11.08 -2.72 -11.42
N GLU A 22 11.97 -3.36 -10.67
CA GLU A 22 13.33 -3.69 -11.13
C GLU A 22 13.31 -4.67 -12.32
N ARG A 23 12.43 -5.66 -12.30
CA ARG A 23 12.31 -6.64 -13.39
C ARG A 23 11.67 -6.05 -14.65
N VAL A 24 10.63 -5.25 -14.50
CA VAL A 24 9.99 -4.54 -15.62
C VAL A 24 10.96 -3.58 -16.30
N GLU A 25 11.87 -2.96 -15.54
CA GLU A 25 12.92 -2.10 -16.07
C GLU A 25 14.02 -2.87 -16.81
N PHE A 26 14.34 -4.10 -16.40
CA PHE A 26 15.45 -4.89 -16.96
C PHE A 26 15.04 -5.79 -18.13
N ASP A 27 13.94 -6.54 -18.01
CA ASP A 27 13.59 -7.62 -18.95
C ASP A 27 12.40 -7.30 -19.87
N GLY A 28 11.59 -6.28 -19.58
CA GLY A 28 10.40 -5.94 -20.38
C GLY A 28 9.29 -7.02 -20.46
N GLU A 29 9.53 -8.24 -19.95
CA GLU A 29 8.61 -9.37 -20.02
C GLU A 29 7.99 -9.72 -18.66
N ARG A 30 6.66 -9.91 -18.65
CA ARG A 30 5.90 -10.44 -17.51
C ARG A 30 5.76 -11.96 -17.67
N LEU A 31 6.18 -12.73 -16.66
CA LEU A 31 5.63 -14.05 -16.41
C LEU A 31 4.31 -13.88 -15.66
N SER A 32 3.25 -14.23 -16.37
CA SER A 32 1.84 -14.09 -16.04
C SER A 32 1.35 -15.34 -15.33
N ASP A 33 0.82 -15.20 -14.11
CA ASP A 33 -0.11 -16.17 -13.52
C ASP A 33 -1.41 -15.46 -13.12
N GLN A 34 -2.48 -15.90 -13.77
CA GLN A 34 -3.84 -15.38 -13.65
C GLN A 34 -4.43 -15.77 -12.30
N HIS A 35 -4.82 -14.78 -11.48
CA HIS A 35 -5.97 -14.78 -10.54
C HIS A 35 -5.97 -13.59 -9.55
N LEU A 36 -5.47 -12.40 -9.91
CA LEU A 36 -4.71 -11.64 -8.91
C LEU A 36 -4.79 -10.11 -8.98
N VAL A 37 -5.99 -9.54 -9.13
CA VAL A 37 -6.17 -8.07 -8.99
C VAL A 37 -6.40 -7.65 -7.53
N TRP A 38 -6.99 -8.53 -6.70
CA TRP A 38 -7.25 -8.23 -5.28
C TRP A 38 -6.72 -9.30 -4.32
N SER A 39 -6.39 -10.49 -4.82
CA SER A 39 -5.88 -11.65 -4.07
C SER A 39 -4.35 -11.81 -4.13
N SER A 40 -3.64 -10.96 -4.88
CA SER A 40 -2.25 -11.27 -5.32
C SER A 40 -1.17 -11.07 -4.32
N VAL A 41 -1.54 -10.50 -3.18
CA VAL A 41 -0.60 -10.41 -2.08
C VAL A 41 -0.90 -11.47 -1.04
N GLU A 42 -2.05 -12.16 -1.10
CA GLU A 42 -2.31 -13.37 -0.32
C GLU A 42 -1.80 -14.63 -1.03
N GLU A 43 -2.01 -14.78 -2.35
CA GLU A 43 -1.58 -15.99 -3.07
C GLU A 43 -0.07 -16.05 -3.32
N THR A 44 0.61 -14.90 -3.46
CA THR A 44 2.08 -14.86 -3.53
C THR A 44 2.75 -15.22 -2.20
N LEU A 45 2.06 -15.08 -1.07
CA LEU A 45 2.56 -15.57 0.24
C LEU A 45 2.51 -17.10 0.34
N HIS A 46 1.69 -17.77 -0.49
CA HIS A 46 1.62 -19.23 -0.54
C HIS A 46 2.68 -19.83 -1.49
N ASP A 47 2.97 -19.17 -2.60
CA ASP A 47 3.74 -19.79 -3.70
C ASP A 47 5.26 -19.52 -3.67
N ARG A 48 5.71 -18.58 -2.83
CA ARG A 48 7.15 -18.37 -2.59
C ARG A 48 7.41 -18.43 -1.10
N ARG A 49 8.24 -19.39 -0.69
CA ARG A 49 8.68 -19.73 0.68
C ARG A 49 9.12 -18.52 1.53
N ILE A 50 8.18 -17.68 1.95
CA ILE A 50 8.39 -16.62 2.95
C ILE A 50 7.72 -17.06 4.26
N THR A 51 8.18 -18.19 4.78
CA THR A 51 7.66 -18.89 5.96
C THR A 51 7.88 -18.13 7.29
N SER A 52 8.42 -16.91 7.24
CA SER A 52 8.64 -16.03 8.40
C SER A 52 7.64 -14.87 8.49
N GLU A 53 6.95 -14.52 7.39
CA GLU A 53 6.08 -13.33 7.35
C GLU A 53 4.62 -13.67 7.69
N THR A 54 4.15 -14.88 7.42
CA THR A 54 2.79 -15.34 7.79
C THR A 54 2.63 -15.49 9.31
N ARG A 55 3.73 -15.78 10.04
CA ARG A 55 3.75 -15.72 11.51
C ARG A 55 3.40 -14.31 12.03
N ASN A 56 3.79 -13.27 11.29
CA ASN A 56 3.58 -11.87 11.64
C ASN A 56 2.11 -11.42 11.57
N ILE A 57 1.23 -12.04 10.77
CA ILE A 57 -0.18 -11.59 10.66
C ILE A 57 -1.01 -12.06 11.87
N ALA A 58 -0.84 -13.32 12.31
CA ALA A 58 -1.46 -13.81 13.53
C ALA A 58 -0.86 -13.12 14.78
N ASP A 59 0.45 -12.89 14.78
CA ASP A 59 1.11 -12.10 15.82
C ASP A 59 0.65 -10.62 15.78
N ALA A 60 0.31 -10.08 14.61
CA ALA A 60 -0.19 -8.71 14.49
C ALA A 60 -1.57 -8.50 15.11
N ASP A 61 -2.46 -9.48 15.08
CA ASP A 61 -3.71 -9.41 15.85
C ASP A 61 -3.44 -9.45 17.35
N ALA A 62 -2.48 -10.26 17.79
CA ALA A 62 -2.04 -10.27 19.17
C ALA A 62 -1.45 -8.91 19.59
N LEU A 63 -0.79 -8.16 18.70
CA LEU A 63 -0.29 -6.81 19.00
C LEU A 63 -1.41 -5.84 19.36
N PHE A 64 -2.52 -5.80 18.62
CA PHE A 64 -3.64 -4.90 18.94
C PHE A 64 -4.36 -5.28 20.24
N LEU A 65 -4.36 -6.57 20.59
CA LEU A 65 -4.94 -7.06 21.84
C LEU A 65 -4.04 -6.78 23.06
N THR A 66 -2.72 -6.76 22.86
CA THR A 66 -1.74 -6.59 23.96
C THR A 66 -1.31 -5.14 24.15
N ASP A 67 -1.27 -4.33 23.10
CA ASP A 67 -1.05 -2.89 23.16
C ASP A 67 -2.37 -2.12 23.06
N GLN A 68 -2.92 -1.74 24.22
CA GLN A 68 -4.20 -1.01 24.32
C GLN A 68 -4.20 0.32 23.56
N ARG A 69 -3.05 1.01 23.46
CA ARG A 69 -2.98 2.28 22.72
C ARG A 69 -3.09 2.03 21.22
N LEU A 70 -2.41 1.00 20.73
CA LEU A 70 -2.45 0.61 19.33
C LEU A 70 -3.85 0.09 18.95
N GLY A 71 -4.46 -0.76 19.78
CA GLY A 71 -5.83 -1.24 19.63
C GLY A 71 -6.85 -0.09 19.58
N ALA A 72 -6.81 0.81 20.56
CA ALA A 72 -7.70 1.98 20.59
C ALA A 72 -7.51 2.91 19.38
N ALA A 73 -6.26 3.08 18.90
CA ALA A 73 -5.99 3.86 17.70
C ALA A 73 -6.59 3.20 16.44
N LEU A 74 -6.48 1.88 16.31
CA LEU A 74 -7.10 1.11 15.22
C LEU A 74 -8.62 1.27 15.26
N ASP A 75 -9.26 0.98 16.39
CA ASP A 75 -10.71 1.05 16.54
C ASP A 75 -11.24 2.45 16.20
N SER A 76 -10.58 3.47 16.77
CA SER A 76 -10.97 4.86 16.56
C SER A 76 -10.85 5.30 15.10
N LEU A 77 -9.81 4.88 14.38
CA LEU A 77 -9.64 5.19 12.96
C LEU A 77 -10.59 4.37 12.08
N ALA A 78 -10.80 3.10 12.40
CA ALA A 78 -11.70 2.21 11.67
C ALA A 78 -13.15 2.71 11.76
N GLU A 79 -13.60 3.08 12.96
CA GLU A 79 -14.94 3.59 13.21
C GLU A 79 -15.22 4.91 12.47
N ARG A 80 -14.24 5.83 12.45
CA ARG A 80 -14.38 7.09 11.70
C ARG A 80 -14.54 6.88 10.19
N GLY A 81 -13.89 5.86 9.63
CA GLY A 81 -13.84 5.67 8.19
C GLY A 81 -13.10 6.81 7.45
N PRO A 82 -13.14 6.80 6.11
CA PRO A 82 -12.67 7.93 5.31
C PRO A 82 -13.64 9.12 5.39
N LEU A 83 -13.08 10.34 5.32
CA LEU A 83 -13.84 11.60 5.24
C LEU A 83 -14.66 11.67 3.93
N PRO A 84 -15.71 12.52 3.89
CA PRO A 84 -16.40 12.83 2.63
C PRO A 84 -15.42 13.28 1.54
N ASP A 85 -15.60 12.77 0.33
CA ASP A 85 -14.76 13.03 -0.86
C ASP A 85 -13.27 12.65 -0.70
N GLN A 86 -12.90 11.96 0.38
CA GLN A 86 -11.55 11.45 0.55
C GLN A 86 -11.33 10.29 -0.43
N VAL A 87 -10.33 10.47 -1.30
CA VAL A 87 -9.94 9.46 -2.29
C VAL A 87 -8.62 8.79 -1.95
N GLY A 88 -7.97 9.16 -0.85
CA GLY A 88 -6.69 8.56 -0.49
C GLY A 88 -6.16 9.00 0.87
N VAL A 89 -5.02 8.44 1.23
CA VAL A 89 -4.31 8.72 2.48
C VAL A 89 -2.82 8.74 2.24
N ILE A 90 -2.12 9.65 2.91
CA ILE A 90 -0.65 9.63 3.00
C ILE A 90 -0.31 9.28 4.43
N VAL A 91 0.50 8.25 4.59
CA VAL A 91 0.91 7.74 5.89
C VAL A 91 2.26 8.33 6.27
N PHE A 92 2.37 8.73 7.53
CA PHE A 92 3.58 9.28 8.12
C PHE A 92 3.97 8.48 9.34
N HIS A 93 5.27 8.23 9.50
CA HIS A 93 5.87 7.90 10.80
C HIS A 93 6.67 9.12 11.24
N GLY A 94 6.28 9.72 12.37
CA GLY A 94 6.76 11.04 12.78
C GLY A 94 6.56 12.09 11.69
N ARG A 95 7.63 12.82 11.35
CA ARG A 95 7.64 13.79 10.24
C ARG A 95 7.81 13.20 8.84
N ARG A 96 8.07 11.90 8.71
CA ARG A 96 8.48 11.26 7.46
C ARG A 96 7.27 10.63 6.74
N PRO A 97 6.94 11.03 5.49
CA PRO A 97 5.97 10.30 4.69
C PRO A 97 6.56 8.94 4.30
N VAL A 98 5.82 7.86 4.56
CA VAL A 98 6.25 6.49 4.31
C VAL A 98 5.50 5.85 3.15
N ALA A 99 4.26 6.28 2.91
CA ALA A 99 3.42 5.76 1.84
C ALA A 99 2.27 6.69 1.45
N ALA A 100 1.69 6.42 0.28
CA ALA A 100 0.42 6.99 -0.19
C ALA A 100 -0.44 5.87 -0.77
N GLU A 101 -1.72 5.86 -0.43
CA GLU A 101 -2.77 5.01 -1.02
C GLU A 101 -3.81 5.94 -1.65
N ILE A 102 -4.11 5.77 -2.93
CA ILE A 102 -5.02 6.63 -3.70
C ILE A 102 -6.00 5.74 -4.46
N PHE A 103 -7.27 6.09 -4.46
CA PHE A 103 -8.36 5.38 -5.12
C PHE A 103 -9.10 6.34 -6.05
N GLY A 104 -9.89 5.81 -6.97
CA GLY A 104 -10.70 6.63 -7.89
C GLY A 104 -11.84 7.38 -7.22
N SER A 105 -12.32 6.88 -6.09
CA SER A 105 -13.44 7.47 -5.35
C SER A 105 -13.40 7.06 -3.87
N THR A 106 -14.17 7.75 -3.04
CA THR A 106 -14.37 7.35 -1.64
C THR A 106 -15.06 6.00 -1.51
N ASP A 107 -15.94 5.64 -2.45
CA ASP A 107 -16.60 4.33 -2.46
C ASP A 107 -15.64 3.18 -2.73
N LEU A 108 -14.58 3.43 -3.50
CA LEU A 108 -13.48 2.48 -3.69
C LEU A 108 -12.55 2.43 -2.47
N LEU A 109 -12.32 3.55 -1.77
CA LEU A 109 -11.48 3.59 -0.57
C LEU A 109 -12.14 2.93 0.64
N ARG A 110 -13.43 3.18 0.86
CA ARG A 110 -14.15 2.85 2.10
C ARG A 110 -14.05 1.36 2.50
N PRO A 111 -14.23 0.38 1.59
CA PRO A 111 -14.10 -1.04 1.95
C PRO A 111 -12.70 -1.44 2.40
N HIS A 112 -11.66 -0.69 2.01
CA HIS A 112 -10.26 -1.00 2.33
C HIS A 112 -9.72 -0.20 3.50
N TRP A 113 -10.49 0.76 4.03
CA TRP A 113 -10.01 1.72 5.03
C TRP A 113 -9.43 1.06 6.27
N THR A 114 -10.19 0.17 6.93
CA THR A 114 -9.75 -0.52 8.15
C THR A 114 -8.49 -1.34 7.92
N ALA A 115 -8.43 -2.05 6.79
CA ALA A 115 -7.30 -2.91 6.46
C ALA A 115 -6.03 -2.09 6.14
N ILE A 116 -6.18 -0.93 5.47
CA ILE A 116 -5.11 0.04 5.27
C ILE A 116 -4.58 0.53 6.62
N VAL A 117 -5.45 1.06 7.48
CA VAL A 117 -5.09 1.57 8.81
C VAL A 117 -4.34 0.52 9.62
N ARG A 118 -4.90 -0.70 9.70
CA ARG A 118 -4.30 -1.84 10.40
C ARG A 118 -2.88 -2.13 9.89
N SER A 119 -2.71 -2.23 8.57
CA SER A 119 -1.41 -2.51 7.93
C SER A 119 -0.33 -1.49 8.30
N TYR A 120 -0.68 -0.20 8.34
CA TYR A 120 0.27 0.86 8.65
C TYR A 120 0.53 1.04 10.14
N LEU A 121 -0.44 0.75 11.00
CA LEU A 121 -0.24 0.76 12.45
C LEU A 121 0.73 -0.35 12.90
N ILE A 122 0.66 -1.53 12.30
CA ILE A 122 1.62 -2.63 12.55
C ILE A 122 3.04 -2.22 12.13
N ASP A 123 3.17 -1.50 11.01
CA ASP A 123 4.47 -1.08 10.48
C ASP A 123 5.05 0.17 11.16
N ALA A 124 4.29 0.82 12.05
CA ALA A 124 4.70 2.05 12.72
C ALA A 124 5.92 1.81 13.63
N THR A 125 6.98 2.60 13.40
CA THR A 125 8.19 2.57 14.23
C THR A 125 8.18 3.73 15.21
N THR A 126 8.44 3.46 16.50
CA THR A 126 8.41 4.46 17.59
C THR A 126 9.59 5.45 17.57
N THR A 127 10.55 5.27 16.67
CA THR A 127 11.82 6.03 16.63
C THR A 127 11.75 7.30 15.77
N GLU A 128 10.71 7.49 14.96
CA GLU A 128 10.60 8.67 14.07
C GLU A 128 9.92 9.84 14.80
N GLU A 129 10.68 10.89 15.07
CA GLU A 129 10.19 12.09 15.76
C GLU A 129 9.49 13.10 14.83
N GLY A 130 8.70 13.98 15.44
CA GLY A 130 8.00 15.09 14.79
C GLY A 130 6.61 14.73 14.28
N SER A 131 5.96 15.68 13.61
CA SER A 131 4.58 15.54 13.15
C SER A 131 4.44 15.59 11.62
N PRO A 132 3.37 14.99 11.08
CA PRO A 132 3.00 15.15 9.68
C PRO A 132 2.84 16.63 9.33
N SER A 133 3.18 17.00 8.09
CA SER A 133 2.91 18.34 7.58
C SER A 133 2.43 18.32 6.15
N LEU A 134 1.52 19.25 5.82
CA LEU A 134 0.94 19.39 4.48
C LEU A 134 2.03 19.60 3.42
N ASP A 135 3.05 20.42 3.72
CA ASP A 135 4.17 20.64 2.79
C ASP A 135 4.95 19.36 2.48
N ARG A 136 5.16 18.49 3.48
CA ARG A 136 5.84 17.20 3.26
C ARG A 136 4.95 16.26 2.45
N ALA A 137 3.64 16.23 2.72
CA ALA A 137 2.68 15.44 1.96
C ALA A 137 2.66 15.87 0.48
N ILE A 138 2.54 17.17 0.20
CA ILE A 138 2.56 17.73 -1.15
C ILE A 138 3.89 17.43 -1.86
N ARG A 139 5.03 17.57 -1.16
CA ARG A 139 6.34 17.21 -1.74
C ARG A 139 6.42 15.72 -2.07
N PHE A 140 5.86 14.84 -1.25
CA PHE A 140 5.83 13.41 -1.50
C PHE A 140 4.98 13.07 -2.73
N LEU A 141 3.78 13.63 -2.86
CA LEU A 141 2.95 13.49 -4.06
C LEU A 141 3.64 14.02 -5.32
N ARG A 142 4.33 15.16 -5.22
CA ARG A 142 5.11 15.71 -6.35
C ARG A 142 6.24 14.77 -6.78
N ARG A 143 6.85 14.02 -5.86
CA ARG A 143 7.86 13.01 -6.20
C ARG A 143 7.24 11.82 -6.92
N ILE A 144 6.12 11.30 -6.42
CA ILE A 144 5.36 10.22 -7.08
C ILE A 144 5.01 10.62 -8.52
N ARG A 145 4.46 11.83 -8.71
CA ARG A 145 4.09 12.35 -10.03
C ARG A 145 5.28 12.49 -11.01
N LYS A 146 6.48 12.76 -10.48
CA LYS A 146 7.70 12.94 -11.29
C LYS A 146 8.49 11.65 -11.49
N ALA A 147 8.16 10.57 -10.78
CA ALA A 147 8.85 9.30 -10.91
C ALA A 147 8.63 8.76 -12.34
N ARG A 148 9.66 8.11 -12.89
CA ARG A 148 9.56 7.45 -14.19
C ARG A 148 8.50 6.35 -14.07
N GLN A 149 7.66 6.23 -15.09
CA GLN A 149 6.59 5.25 -15.15
C GLN A 149 6.85 4.31 -16.33
N VAL A 150 6.63 3.02 -16.10
CA VAL A 150 6.54 2.00 -17.14
C VAL A 150 5.14 1.41 -17.08
N THR A 151 4.48 1.33 -18.23
CA THR A 151 3.12 0.79 -18.33
C THR A 151 3.16 -0.64 -18.86
N ALA A 152 2.33 -1.49 -18.29
CA ALA A 152 2.05 -2.82 -18.81
C ALA A 152 0.53 -2.99 -18.93
N PRO A 153 0.03 -3.75 -19.93
CA PRO A 153 -1.35 -4.21 -19.90
C PRO A 153 -1.64 -4.89 -18.55
N GLY A 154 -2.78 -4.55 -17.94
CA GLY A 154 -3.24 -5.29 -16.78
C GLY A 154 -3.59 -6.74 -17.15
N VAL A 155 -3.60 -7.63 -16.17
CA VAL A 155 -4.00 -9.05 -16.38
C VAL A 155 -5.50 -9.16 -16.77
N GLY A 156 -6.29 -8.11 -16.58
CA GLY A 156 -7.69 -7.99 -16.97
C GLY A 156 -7.99 -6.66 -17.68
N LEU A 157 -9.07 -5.97 -17.29
CA LEU A 157 -9.35 -4.62 -17.80
C LEU A 157 -8.40 -3.60 -17.15
N GLY A 158 -7.83 -2.71 -17.97
CA GLY A 158 -7.04 -1.58 -17.51
C GLY A 158 -5.55 -1.66 -17.81
N VAL A 159 -4.82 -0.66 -17.35
CA VAL A 159 -3.38 -0.49 -17.53
C VAL A 159 -2.73 -0.40 -16.16
N GLU A 160 -1.74 -1.27 -15.93
CA GLU A 160 -0.86 -1.22 -14.78
C GLU A 160 0.29 -0.25 -15.05
N HIS A 161 0.52 0.65 -14.12
CA HIS A 161 1.63 1.61 -14.12
C HIS A 161 2.57 1.21 -13.01
N HIS A 162 3.84 1.01 -13.32
CA HIS A 162 4.90 0.79 -12.34
C HIS A 162 5.74 2.05 -12.27
N LEU A 163 5.90 2.62 -11.06
CA LEU A 163 6.63 3.86 -10.85
C LEU A 163 7.86 3.61 -9.99
N ARG A 164 9.01 4.13 -10.42
CA ARG A 164 10.26 4.00 -9.67
C ARG A 164 11.16 5.24 -9.82
N SER A 165 11.86 5.53 -8.73
CA SER A 165 12.92 6.53 -8.62
C SER A 165 13.88 6.12 -7.51
N ASP A 166 14.91 6.91 -7.27
CA ASP A 166 15.81 6.80 -6.10
C ASP A 166 15.09 6.93 -4.75
N ARG A 167 13.92 7.59 -4.71
CA ARG A 167 13.23 7.95 -3.47
C ARG A 167 11.86 7.31 -3.29
N VAL A 168 11.26 6.77 -4.34
CA VAL A 168 9.88 6.28 -4.35
C VAL A 168 9.77 5.08 -5.28
N SER A 169 9.03 4.06 -4.85
CA SER A 169 8.54 2.95 -5.66
C SER A 169 7.02 2.85 -5.52
N GLY A 170 6.31 2.38 -6.54
CA GLY A 170 4.86 2.25 -6.47
C GLY A 170 4.25 1.56 -7.68
N GLN A 171 2.94 1.42 -7.63
CA GLN A 171 2.15 0.94 -8.75
C GLN A 171 0.77 1.59 -8.76
N ALA A 172 0.15 1.67 -9.95
CA ALA A 172 -1.23 2.09 -10.11
C ALA A 172 -1.95 1.19 -11.11
N LEU A 173 -3.24 0.95 -10.89
CA LEU A 173 -4.15 0.37 -11.86
C LEU A 173 -5.10 1.46 -12.34
N THR A 174 -5.19 1.61 -13.65
CA THR A 174 -6.10 2.57 -14.30
C THR A 174 -7.04 1.84 -15.25
N TRP A 175 -8.26 2.32 -15.39
CA TRP A 175 -9.23 1.84 -16.37
C TRP A 175 -9.95 3.04 -16.98
N ASP A 176 -9.99 3.10 -18.31
CA ASP A 176 -10.59 4.19 -19.09
C ASP A 176 -10.17 5.61 -18.62
N GLY A 177 -8.85 5.80 -18.46
CA GLY A 177 -8.28 7.07 -18.00
C GLY A 177 -8.49 7.39 -16.51
N THR A 178 -9.20 6.56 -15.76
CA THR A 178 -9.48 6.75 -14.33
C THR A 178 -8.62 5.85 -13.46
N ILE A 179 -8.11 6.36 -12.33
CA ILE A 179 -7.39 5.54 -11.35
C ILE A 179 -8.39 4.66 -10.61
N LEU A 180 -8.13 3.35 -10.55
CA LEU A 180 -8.86 2.46 -9.65
C LEU A 180 -8.19 2.46 -8.28
N HIS A 181 -6.88 2.19 -8.25
CA HIS A 181 -6.05 2.25 -7.06
C HIS A 181 -4.60 2.54 -7.44
N ALA A 182 -3.90 3.31 -6.61
CA ALA A 182 -2.47 3.53 -6.66
C ALA A 182 -1.88 3.44 -5.26
N SER A 183 -0.74 2.76 -5.16
CA SER A 183 0.04 2.70 -3.93
C SER A 183 1.48 3.10 -4.22
N ALA A 184 2.06 3.93 -3.36
CA ALA A 184 3.43 4.39 -3.49
C ALA A 184 4.11 4.43 -2.13
N PHE A 185 5.39 4.09 -2.09
CA PHE A 185 6.18 3.91 -0.90
C PHE A 185 7.47 4.71 -0.98
N ALA A 186 7.81 5.45 0.08
CA ALA A 186 9.07 6.18 0.17
C ALA A 186 10.23 5.18 0.39
N LEU A 187 11.17 5.08 -0.54
CA LEU A 187 12.35 4.23 -0.36
C LEU A 187 13.22 4.77 0.79
N ALA A 188 13.87 3.87 1.52
CA ALA A 188 14.91 4.28 2.46
C ALA A 188 16.02 4.95 1.64
N ALA A 189 16.36 6.19 2.03
CA ALA A 189 17.58 6.84 1.54
C ALA A 189 18.74 6.35 2.40
#